data_AF-A0A931DUQ3-F1
#
_entry.id   AF-A0A931DUQ3-F1
#
_cell.length_a   1.000
_cell.length_b   1.000
_cell.length_c   1.000
_cell.angle_alpha   90.00
_cell.angle_beta   90.00
_cell.angle_gamma   90.00
#
_symmetry.space_group_name_H-M   'P 1'
#
loop_
_entity.id
_entity.type
_entity.pdbx_description
1 polymer ?
#
loop_
_entity_poly.entity_id
_entity_poly.type
_entity_poly.pdbx_seq_one_letter_code
_entity_poly.pdbx_strand_id
1 'polypeptide(L)' 'MQATRRILFWLRVPYAADIALVVIGVVLLLTGRAVGWWVLIFAGVRAVIGTFALVVLAPRIIARRSIEKQE' A
#
# COMPACT_ATOMS: atom_id res chain seq x y z
N MET A 1 -17.81 8.03 -15.42
CA MET A 1 -16.62 8.69 -14.84
C MET A 1 -16.55 8.69 -13.29
N GLN A 2 -17.65 8.47 -12.55
CA GLN A 2 -17.61 8.40 -11.07
C GLN A 2 -16.98 7.11 -10.50
N ALA A 3 -17.20 5.95 -11.14
CA ALA A 3 -16.67 4.66 -10.68
C ALA A 3 -15.13 4.62 -10.64
N THR A 4 -14.47 5.18 -11.66
CA THR A 4 -13.00 5.24 -11.75
C THR A 4 -12.38 6.07 -10.61
N ARG A 5 -13.01 7.18 -10.18
CA ARG A 5 -12.53 7.98 -9.04
C ARG A 5 -12.63 7.22 -7.72
N ARG A 6 -13.67 6.43 -7.53
CA ARG A 6 -13.89 5.64 -6.30
C ARG A 6 -12.87 4.51 -6.17
N ILE A 7 -12.48 3.88 -7.29
CA ILE A 7 -11.40 2.88 -7.35
C ILE A 7 -10.05 3.53 -7.03
N LEU A 8 -9.73 4.67 -7.65
CA LEU A 8 -8.50 5.42 -7.35
C LEU A 8 -8.44 5.90 -5.89
N PHE A 9 -9.57 6.28 -5.30
CA PHE A 9 -9.67 6.64 -3.89
C PHE A 9 -9.33 5.45 -2.98
N TRP A 10 -9.93 4.29 -3.24
CA TRP A 10 -9.64 3.06 -2.51
C TRP A 10 -8.19 2.59 -2.64
N LEU A 11 -7.52 2.93 -3.75
CA LEU A 11 -6.10 2.65 -3.92
C LEU A 11 -5.20 3.65 -3.17
N ARG A 12 -5.62 4.91 -3.05
CA ARG A 12 -4.87 5.96 -2.33
C ARG A 12 -4.96 5.82 -0.81
N VAL A 13 -6.10 5.36 -0.29
CA VAL A 13 -6.35 5.14 1.14
C VAL A 13 -5.30 4.25 1.82
N PRO A 14 -4.97 3.05 1.32
CA PRO A 14 -3.97 2.18 1.95
C PRO A 14 -2.59 2.82 1.96
N TYR A 15 -2.23 3.54 0.89
CA TYR A 15 -0.94 4.25 0.79
C TYR A 15 -0.84 5.43 1.76
N ALA A 16 -1.92 6.21 1.90
CA ALA A 16 -1.99 7.28 2.90
C ALA A 16 -1.94 6.72 4.33
N ALA A 17 -2.58 5.57 4.56
CA ALA A 17 -2.51 4.88 5.83
C ALA A 17 -1.09 4.37 6.14
N ASP A 18 -0.31 3.92 5.14
CA ASP A 18 1.11 3.55 5.33
C ASP A 18 1.94 4.73 5.83
N ILE A 19 1.81 5.87 5.15
CA ILE A 19 2.51 7.10 5.55
C ILE A 19 2.11 7.51 6.97
N ALA A 20 0.81 7.52 7.27
CA ALA A 20 0.32 7.84 8.60
C ALA A 20 0.88 6.88 9.66
N LEU A 21 0.93 5.58 9.38
CA LEU A 21 1.47 4.59 10.32
C LEU A 21 2.95 4.81 10.61
N VAL A 22 3.75 5.13 9.58
CA VAL A 22 5.17 5.45 9.73
C VAL A 22 5.33 6.69 10.60
N VAL A 23 4.57 7.76 10.33
CA VAL A 23 4.59 8.99 11.14
C VAL A 23 4.23 8.70 12.59
N ILE A 24 3.19 7.92 12.85
CA ILE A 24 2.78 7.52 14.20
C ILE A 24 3.90 6.72 14.89
N GLY A 25 4.51 5.77 14.19
CA GLY A 25 5.62 4.97 14.72
C GLY A 25 6.82 5.85 15.12
N VAL A 26 7.19 6.82 14.29
CA VAL A 26 8.26 7.78 14.59
C VAL A 26 7.91 8.63 15.81
N VAL A 27 6.70 9.19 15.88
CA VAL A 27 6.25 10.00 17.03
C VAL A 27 6.25 9.19 18.33
N LEU A 28 5.84 7.92 18.28
CA LEU A 28 5.89 7.02 19.44
C LEU A 28 7.33 6.79 19.92
N LEU A 29 8.30 6.67 19.01
CA LEU A 29 9.71 6.57 19.40
C LEU A 29 10.25 7.87 20.00
N LEU A 30 9.90 9.02 19.42
CA LEU A 30 10.28 10.33 19.95
C LEU A 30 9.71 10.60 21.35
N THR A 31 8.59 9.98 21.71
CA THR A 31 7.98 10.05 23.05
C THR A 31 8.51 8.97 24.02
N GLY A 32 9.53 8.20 23.62
CA GLY A 32 10.15 7.16 24.46
C GLY A 32 9.35 5.87 24.57
N ARG A 33 8.29 5.69 23.78
CA ARG A 33 7.50 4.45 23.78
C ARG A 33 8.12 3.43 22.83
N ALA A 34 8.68 2.36 23.40
CA ALA A 34 9.26 1.24 22.64
C ALA A 34 8.27 0.58 21.66
N VAL A 35 6.95 0.74 21.86
CA VAL A 35 5.92 0.25 20.93
C VAL A 35 6.05 0.86 19.52
N GLY A 36 6.68 2.02 19.38
CA GLY A 36 6.95 2.65 18.08
C GLY A 36 7.79 1.76 17.15
N TRP A 37 8.70 0.94 17.69
CA TRP A 37 9.48 -0.02 16.91
C TRP A 37 8.61 -1.07 16.25
N TRP A 38 7.64 -1.61 16.98
CA TRP A 38 6.69 -2.59 16.43
C TRP A 38 5.79 -1.98 15.36
N VAL A 39 5.37 -0.73 15.54
CA VAL A 39 4.59 0.01 14.53
C VAL A 39 5.40 0.22 13.25
N LEU A 40 6.68 0.59 13.36
CA LEU A 40 7.57 0.75 12.21
C LEU A 40 7.86 -0.58 11.50
N ILE A 41 8.10 -1.66 12.24
CA ILE A 41 8.29 -3.00 11.67
C ILE A 41 7.03 -3.41 10.90
N PHE A 42 5.85 -3.24 11.50
CA PHE A 42 4.59 -3.55 10.83
C PHE A 42 4.37 -2.70 9.56
N ALA A 43 4.64 -1.40 9.62
CA ALA A 43 4.56 -0.52 8.45
C ALA A 43 5.55 -0.96 7.35
N GLY A 44 6.78 -1.33 7.72
CA GLY A 44 7.79 -1.84 6.80
C GLY A 44 7.34 -3.15 6.12
N VAL A 45 6.89 -4.13 6.90
CA VAL A 45 6.39 -5.41 6.38
C VAL A 45 5.21 -5.18 5.45
N ARG A 46 4.27 -4.29 5.80
CA ARG A 46 3.12 -3.97 4.95
C ARG A 46 3.52 -3.33 3.64
N ALA A 47 4.48 -2.41 3.65
CA ALA A 47 5.01 -1.79 2.43
C ALA A 47 5.68 -2.84 1.52
N VAL A 48 6.42 -3.78 2.09
CA VAL A 48 7.05 -4.89 1.34
C VAL A 48 5.97 -5.78 0.72
N ILE A 49 4.97 -6.22 1.49
CA ILE A 49 3.87 -7.05 0.97
C ILE A 49 3.09 -6.32 -0.13
N GLY A 50 2.77 -5.03 0.08
CA GLY A 50 2.09 -4.22 -0.93
C GLY A 50 2.90 -4.07 -2.22
N THR A 51 4.21 -3.86 -2.10
CA THR A 51 5.12 -3.81 -3.26
C THR A 51 5.20 -5.15 -3.97
N PHE A 52 5.33 -6.25 -3.23
CA PHE A 52 5.38 -7.60 -3.79
C PHE A 52 4.07 -7.96 -4.50
N ALA A 53 2.93 -7.59 -3.92
CA ALA A 53 1.63 -7.74 -4.54
C ALA A 53 1.56 -6.96 -5.86
N LEU A 54 2.03 -5.71 -5.91
CA LEU A 54 2.08 -4.95 -7.16
C LEU A 54 3.02 -5.57 -8.20
N VAL A 55 4.23 -5.97 -7.80
CA VAL A 55 5.23 -6.54 -8.72
C VAL A 55 4.77 -7.89 -9.29
N VAL A 56 4.07 -8.71 -8.51
CA VAL A 56 3.56 -10.01 -8.98
C VAL A 56 2.21 -9.88 -9.71
N LEU A 57 1.32 -9.01 -9.24
CA LEU A 57 -0.04 -8.88 -9.76
C LEU A 57 -0.11 -7.95 -10.98
N ALA A 58 0.65 -6.86 -11.02
CA ALA A 58 0.67 -5.94 -12.16
C ALA A 58 1.00 -6.62 -13.50
N PRO A 59 2.05 -7.44 -13.64
CA PRO A 59 2.32 -8.14 -14.90
C PRO A 59 1.20 -9.11 -15.27
N ARG A 60 0.57 -9.77 -14.29
CA ARG A 60 -0.58 -10.66 -14.54
C ARG A 60 -1.82 -9.92 -15.02
N ILE A 61 -2.10 -8.72 -14.49
CA ILE A 61 -3.23 -7.90 -14.92
C ILE A 61 -2.97 -7.33 -16.33
N ILE A 62 -1.74 -6.87 -16.60
CA ILE A 62 -1.33 -6.38 -17.92
C ILE A 62 -1.42 -7.50 -18.96
N ALA A 63 -0.91 -8.70 -18.64
CA ALA A 63 -0.96 -9.86 -19.53
C ALA A 63 -2.40 -10.32 -19.84
N ARG A 64 -3.34 -10.22 -18.89
CA ARG A 64 -4.75 -10.53 -19.14
C ARG A 64 -5.45 -9.49 -20.01
N ARG A 65 -5.12 -8.20 -19.85
CA ARG A 65 -5.66 -7.12 -20.70
C ARG A 65 -5.24 -7.20 -22.16
N SER A 66 -4.07 -7.75 -22.46
CA SER A 66 -3.62 -7.96 -23.85
C SER A 66 -4.41 -9.05 -24.59
N ILE A 67 -4.98 -10.02 -23.87
CA ILE A 67 -5.79 -11.09 -24.46
C ILE A 67 -7.20 -10.56 -24.77
N GLU A 68 -7.80 -9.78 -23.86
CA GLU A 68 -9.15 -9.21 -24.02
C GLU A 68 -9.23 -8.12 -25.12
N LYS A 69 -8.09 -7.53 -25.51
CA LYS A 69 -8.05 -6.53 -26.59
C LYS A 69 -7.91 -7.13 -28.00
N GLN A 70 -7.94 -8.46 -28.10
CA GLN A 70 -7.83 -9.22 -29.35
C GLN A 70 -9.12 -9.97 -29.71
N GLU A 71 -10.18 -9.88 -28.89
CA GLU A 71 -11.54 -10.35 -29.22
C GLU A 71 -12.47 -9.20 -29.63
#